data_AF-A0A2T1D7H3-F1
#
_entry.id   AF-A0A2T1D7H3-F1
#
_cell.length_a   1.000
_cell.length_b   1.000
_cell.length_c   1.000
_cell.angle_alpha   90.00
_cell.angle_beta   90.00
_cell.angle_gamma   90.00
#
_symmetry.space_group_name_H-M   'P 1'
#
loop_
_entity.id
_entity.type
_entity.pdbx_description
1 polymer ?
#
loop_
_entity_poly.entity_id
_entity_poly.type
_entity_poly.pdbx_seq_one_letter_code
_entity_poly.pdbx_strand_id
1 'polypeptide(L)'
;MEGFDSRTEVNEQDLTQVADFADSTSTSDHNSGGSHGSSVQESDFEVALDQALEDPLLEDGSPESEHNHAKPESINNSLHTSLDAVDVKSIDLSRVRTTEKFGRRLARNGDLLDPGGGNNTVIGSKGDDVIVGTGGGLNTITVGGGKNTVVLGKETTNRIFDFNPRSDVLAFSEDLSLDNIVIAQGKNPTKGGIDQPLDSENNALIIDKETEHILAALTFVNADSLSVRNFSQVSSEALQNLAESGKFETTLQAGDGGEQLTGTRKSDRLTGGNGNDFLYVGDDGFRFGKARGNGPGEFPFPNNSPGVTEMNLDLKGGVLRVQGSYKNFEGLPLFSDGATEVDPDAVIPNGADPQALIEGFLRVPQDSEGNPISGFHVHFSPEGFADATVERYFTVNPTDEKSGQVTGEFELEPELQAALLGNVLYGNLHSTKHPVGENRVEFNTARFT
;
A
#
# COMPACT_ATOMS: atom_id res chain seq x y z
N MET A 1 36.91 -13.17 -55.61
CA MET A 1 35.50 -13.43 -55.97
C MET A 1 34.73 -12.16 -55.63
N GLU A 2 34.05 -11.62 -56.62
CA GLU A 2 32.98 -10.63 -56.49
C GLU A 2 31.75 -11.28 -55.77
N GLY A 3 30.74 -10.54 -55.29
CA GLY A 3 30.54 -9.09 -55.19
C GLY A 3 29.03 -8.74 -55.14
N PHE A 4 28.69 -7.46 -54.90
CA PHE A 4 27.38 -6.77 -55.05
C PHE A 4 26.12 -7.39 -54.39
N ASP A 5 25.32 -6.76 -53.51
CA ASP A 5 24.84 -5.36 -53.28
C ASP A 5 23.54 -4.97 -54.02
N SER A 6 22.74 -4.12 -53.34
CA SER A 6 21.61 -3.26 -53.78
C SER A 6 20.18 -3.85 -53.96
N ARG A 7 19.23 -3.27 -53.17
CA ARG A 7 17.92 -2.56 -53.46
C ARG A 7 17.05 -2.98 -54.70
N THR A 8 15.77 -2.59 -54.89
CA THR A 8 15.05 -1.31 -54.64
C THR A 8 13.50 -1.44 -54.82
N GLU A 9 12.72 -0.43 -54.36
CA GLU A 9 11.34 0.03 -54.78
C GLU A 9 10.15 -0.97 -54.84
N VAL A 10 8.89 -0.69 -54.45
CA VAL A 10 7.98 0.51 -54.31
C VAL A 10 7.06 0.80 -55.51
N ASN A 11 5.75 0.64 -55.28
CA ASN A 11 4.57 1.43 -55.73
C ASN A 11 3.29 0.72 -55.21
N GLU A 12 2.25 1.33 -54.65
CA GLU A 12 1.44 2.51 -55.04
C GLU A 12 0.58 2.33 -56.30
N GLN A 13 -0.72 2.04 -56.11
CA GLN A 13 -1.91 2.55 -56.85
C GLN A 13 -3.19 2.24 -56.04
N ASP A 14 -4.35 2.89 -56.17
CA ASP A 14 -4.70 4.32 -56.35
C ASP A 14 -6.25 4.50 -56.15
N LEU A 15 -6.75 5.73 -56.10
CA LEU A 15 -8.14 6.19 -56.35
C LEU A 15 -9.32 5.73 -55.45
N THR A 16 -9.54 6.50 -54.38
CA THR A 16 -10.69 7.43 -54.17
C THR A 16 -12.13 7.12 -54.69
N GLN A 17 -13.12 7.37 -53.80
CA GLN A 17 -14.45 8.03 -54.07
C GLN A 17 -15.49 7.25 -54.92
N VAL A 18 -16.81 7.50 -54.87
CA VAL A 18 -17.70 8.38 -54.06
C VAL A 18 -19.08 7.70 -53.88
N ALA A 19 -19.95 8.19 -52.99
CA ALA A 19 -21.31 7.66 -52.76
C ALA A 19 -22.35 8.10 -53.82
N ASP A 20 -23.54 7.46 -53.90
CA ASP A 20 -24.83 8.19 -53.89
C ASP A 20 -26.15 7.35 -53.81
N PHE A 21 -27.22 8.05 -53.39
CA PHE A 21 -28.69 7.84 -53.54
C PHE A 21 -29.42 6.46 -53.42
N ALA A 22 -30.31 6.39 -52.40
CA ALA A 22 -31.76 5.99 -52.42
C ALA A 22 -32.21 4.59 -52.96
N ASP A 23 -33.42 4.05 -52.75
CA ASP A 23 -34.71 4.47 -52.12
C ASP A 23 -35.44 3.17 -51.58
N SER A 24 -36.69 3.04 -51.06
CA SER A 24 -37.90 3.89 -51.06
C SER A 24 -38.93 3.54 -49.94
N THR A 25 -39.85 4.49 -49.74
CA THR A 25 -41.19 4.52 -49.10
C THR A 25 -42.01 3.25 -48.77
N SER A 26 -42.69 3.24 -47.60
CA SER A 26 -44.18 3.32 -47.45
C SER A 26 -44.59 3.14 -45.97
N THR A 27 -45.26 4.04 -45.22
CA THR A 27 -46.54 4.81 -45.35
C THR A 27 -47.84 4.01 -45.08
N SER A 28 -48.40 4.10 -43.86
CA SER A 28 -49.73 4.72 -43.60
C SER A 28 -50.22 4.62 -42.13
N ASP A 29 -50.41 5.78 -41.50
CA ASP A 29 -51.63 6.28 -40.83
C ASP A 29 -52.85 5.33 -40.61
N HIS A 30 -53.68 5.46 -39.55
CA HIS A 30 -54.14 6.70 -38.89
C HIS A 30 -54.82 6.46 -37.49
N ASN A 31 -54.47 7.30 -36.50
CA ASN A 31 -55.29 7.96 -35.45
C ASN A 31 -56.73 7.45 -35.05
N SER A 32 -56.97 7.20 -33.73
CA SER A 32 -57.96 7.92 -32.86
C SER A 32 -58.59 7.12 -31.68
N GLY A 33 -59.06 7.84 -30.63
CA GLY A 33 -60.25 7.44 -29.83
C GLY A 33 -60.05 6.74 -28.47
N GLY A 34 -59.65 7.49 -27.43
CA GLY A 34 -59.33 6.94 -26.08
C GLY A 34 -60.48 6.36 -25.22
N SER A 35 -60.08 5.85 -24.04
CA SER A 35 -60.96 5.42 -22.93
C SER A 35 -60.25 5.65 -21.59
N HIS A 36 -61.00 5.84 -20.49
CA HIS A 36 -60.45 5.97 -19.13
C HIS A 36 -60.35 4.61 -18.43
N GLY A 37 -59.27 4.39 -17.67
CA GLY A 37 -59.10 3.24 -16.78
C GLY A 37 -57.93 3.47 -15.81
N SER A 38 -58.18 3.41 -14.51
CA SER A 38 -57.21 3.76 -13.46
C SER A 38 -56.38 2.58 -12.99
N SER A 39 -55.05 2.74 -12.99
CA SER A 39 -54.15 2.12 -12.01
C SER A 39 -52.86 2.94 -11.87
N VAL A 40 -52.84 3.88 -10.92
CA VAL A 40 -51.60 4.49 -10.41
C VAL A 40 -51.09 3.59 -9.29
N GLN A 41 -49.92 2.96 -9.49
CA GLN A 41 -48.99 2.41 -8.48
C GLN A 41 -48.02 1.44 -9.19
N GLU A 42 -46.88 1.93 -9.67
CA GLU A 42 -45.65 1.13 -9.91
C GLU A 42 -44.44 2.04 -10.21
N SER A 43 -44.60 3.08 -11.05
CA SER A 43 -43.52 4.05 -11.39
C SER A 43 -42.93 4.79 -10.19
N ASP A 44 -43.77 5.09 -9.20
CA ASP A 44 -43.41 5.99 -8.10
C ASP A 44 -42.70 5.25 -6.95
N PHE A 45 -42.48 3.94 -7.09
CA PHE A 45 -41.81 3.11 -6.07
C PHE A 45 -40.32 2.90 -6.39
N GLU A 46 -39.93 2.76 -7.67
CA GLU A 46 -38.51 2.67 -8.06
C GLU A 46 -37.81 4.02 -7.91
N VAL A 47 -38.44 5.12 -8.33
CA VAL A 47 -37.91 6.48 -8.11
C VAL A 47 -37.76 6.80 -6.61
N ALA A 48 -38.67 6.30 -5.77
CA ALA A 48 -38.60 6.46 -4.32
C ALA A 48 -37.61 5.50 -3.63
N LEU A 49 -37.04 4.52 -4.35
CA LEU A 49 -36.00 3.63 -3.86
C LEU A 49 -34.61 4.19 -4.19
N ASP A 50 -34.41 4.68 -5.42
CA ASP A 50 -33.18 5.39 -5.79
C ASP A 50 -33.02 6.69 -4.99
N GLN A 51 -34.11 7.45 -4.79
CA GLN A 51 -34.11 8.66 -3.93
C GLN A 51 -34.14 8.35 -2.42
N ALA A 52 -34.06 7.08 -2.01
CA ALA A 52 -33.81 6.69 -0.62
C ALA A 52 -32.33 6.31 -0.36
N LEU A 53 -31.48 6.35 -1.40
CA LEU A 53 -30.03 6.09 -1.31
C LEU A 53 -29.17 7.37 -1.42
N GLU A 54 -29.77 8.53 -1.73
CA GLU A 54 -29.10 9.83 -1.79
C GLU A 54 -29.85 10.94 -1.02
N ASP A 55 -29.60 11.06 0.30
CA ASP A 55 -29.62 12.35 1.00
C ASP A 55 -28.71 12.26 2.25
N PRO A 56 -27.92 13.31 2.61
CA PRO A 56 -26.89 13.20 3.64
C PRO A 56 -27.40 13.65 5.03
N LEU A 57 -26.50 13.51 6.01
CA LEU A 57 -26.62 13.95 7.42
C LEU A 57 -27.53 13.08 8.30
N LEU A 58 -26.90 12.34 9.20
CA LEU A 58 -27.00 12.65 10.63
C LEU A 58 -25.73 12.21 11.36
N GLU A 59 -25.14 13.14 12.11
CA GLU A 59 -24.12 12.82 13.12
C GLU A 59 -24.82 12.16 14.32
N ASP A 60 -25.03 10.84 14.29
CA ASP A 60 -25.33 10.11 15.53
C ASP A 60 -24.01 9.82 16.26
N GLY A 61 -23.92 10.29 17.50
CA GLY A 61 -22.77 10.14 18.39
C GLY A 61 -22.56 8.73 18.95
N SER A 62 -22.99 7.71 18.22
CA SER A 62 -22.40 6.38 18.34
C SER A 62 -20.90 6.47 18.06
N PRO A 63 -20.03 5.74 18.80
CA PRO A 63 -18.65 5.62 18.37
C PRO A 63 -18.62 4.99 16.97
N GLU A 64 -17.90 5.60 16.03
CA GLU A 64 -17.66 4.98 14.72
C GLU A 64 -17.12 3.56 14.95
N SER A 65 -17.67 2.56 14.26
CA SER A 65 -17.31 1.17 14.51
C SER A 65 -15.81 0.98 14.39
N GLU A 66 -15.16 0.70 15.53
CA GLU A 66 -13.71 0.43 15.62
C GLU A 66 -13.30 -0.68 14.64
N HIS A 67 -14.26 -1.55 14.27
CA HIS A 67 -14.10 -2.68 13.36
C HIS A 67 -14.74 -2.51 11.95
N ASN A 68 -15.02 -1.28 11.49
CA ASN A 68 -15.15 -1.07 10.04
C ASN A 68 -13.81 -1.39 9.35
N HIS A 69 -13.80 -2.35 8.43
CA HIS A 69 -12.59 -2.82 7.72
C HIS A 69 -12.49 -2.30 6.27
N ALA A 70 -13.49 -1.54 5.81
CA ALA A 70 -13.52 -0.99 4.45
C ALA A 70 -12.51 0.16 4.29
N LYS A 71 -11.99 0.32 3.06
CA LYS A 71 -11.19 1.49 2.69
C LYS A 71 -12.04 2.77 2.83
N PRO A 72 -11.50 3.85 3.44
CA PRO A 72 -12.19 5.13 3.53
C PRO A 72 -12.60 5.68 2.15
N GLU A 73 -13.81 6.21 2.05
CA GLU A 73 -14.33 6.77 0.80
C GLU A 73 -13.56 8.06 0.41
N SER A 74 -12.85 8.00 -0.70
CA SER A 74 -12.05 9.11 -1.27
C SER A 74 -10.93 9.67 -0.37
N ILE A 75 -9.89 8.86 -0.10
CA ILE A 75 -8.64 9.41 0.45
C ILE A 75 -7.93 10.26 -0.62
N ASN A 76 -8.17 11.57 -0.59
CA ASN A 76 -7.35 12.52 -1.31
C ASN A 76 -6.01 12.68 -0.57
N ASN A 77 -4.97 11.97 -1.04
CA ASN A 77 -3.63 11.99 -0.45
C ASN A 77 -2.93 13.35 -0.67
N SER A 78 -3.35 14.35 0.10
CA SER A 78 -2.78 15.69 0.09
C SER A 78 -1.30 15.63 0.47
N LEU A 79 -0.44 16.08 -0.45
CA LEU A 79 0.99 16.20 -0.21
C LEU A 79 1.33 17.35 0.76
N HIS A 80 0.35 18.17 1.13
CA HIS A 80 0.47 19.25 2.11
C HIS A 80 -0.45 18.99 3.32
N THR A 81 -0.01 19.36 4.52
CA THR A 81 -0.88 19.41 5.71
C THR A 81 -0.51 20.59 6.59
N SER A 82 -1.52 21.26 7.16
CA SER A 82 -1.29 22.49 7.92
C SER A 82 -0.77 22.21 9.32
N LEU A 83 0.07 23.12 9.84
CA LEU A 83 0.79 22.92 11.10
C LEU A 83 -0.13 22.82 12.34
N ASP A 84 -1.36 23.33 12.26
CA ASP A 84 -2.39 23.17 13.31
C ASP A 84 -3.02 21.76 13.30
N ALA A 85 -3.00 21.06 12.15
CA ALA A 85 -3.55 19.71 11.96
C ALA A 85 -2.58 18.58 12.39
N VAL A 86 -1.42 18.92 12.96
CA VAL A 86 -0.37 17.96 13.37
C VAL A 86 0.14 18.28 14.79
N ASP A 87 0.76 17.34 15.48
CA ASP A 87 1.43 17.59 16.77
C ASP A 87 2.94 17.79 16.59
N VAL A 88 3.32 19.07 16.43
CA VAL A 88 4.69 19.53 16.22
C VAL A 88 5.62 19.12 17.38
N LYS A 89 6.75 18.50 17.04
CA LYS A 89 7.80 18.04 17.95
C LYS A 89 9.04 18.92 17.83
N SER A 90 9.59 19.34 18.96
CA SER A 90 10.79 20.20 19.00
C SER A 90 12.08 19.37 18.90
N ILE A 91 12.69 19.31 17.71
CA ILE A 91 14.05 18.77 17.51
C ILE A 91 14.98 19.92 17.11
N ASP A 92 16.11 20.02 17.80
CA ASP A 92 17.16 21.03 17.53
C ASP A 92 17.96 20.65 16.27
N LEU A 93 17.46 21.09 15.11
CA LEU A 93 18.09 20.84 13.81
C LEU A 93 19.36 21.69 13.57
N SER A 94 19.67 22.70 14.39
CA SER A 94 20.93 23.45 14.29
C SER A 94 22.18 22.57 14.53
N ARG A 95 21.97 21.37 15.09
CA ARG A 95 22.99 20.35 15.37
C ARG A 95 23.08 19.24 14.31
N VAL A 96 22.26 19.32 13.25
CA VAL A 96 22.38 18.46 12.05
C VAL A 96 23.76 18.66 11.42
N ARG A 97 24.28 17.62 10.76
CA ARG A 97 25.60 17.66 10.10
C ARG A 97 25.47 17.43 8.61
N THR A 98 26.21 18.22 7.84
CA THR A 98 26.40 18.01 6.40
C THR A 98 27.22 16.73 6.17
N THR A 99 26.74 15.85 5.29
CA THR A 99 27.41 14.64 4.84
C THR A 99 28.21 14.97 3.60
N GLU A 100 29.45 15.44 3.77
CA GLU A 100 30.33 15.81 2.65
C GLU A 100 30.61 14.63 1.69
N LYS A 101 30.65 13.38 2.19
CA LYS A 101 30.96 12.19 1.40
C LYS A 101 30.24 10.94 1.89
N PHE A 102 29.53 10.26 1.00
CA PHE A 102 28.98 8.92 1.20
C PHE A 102 30.01 7.78 1.05
N GLY A 103 31.28 8.07 0.76
CA GLY A 103 32.29 7.08 0.34
C GLY A 103 32.69 5.98 1.35
N ARG A 104 31.94 5.81 2.44
CA ARG A 104 31.93 4.65 3.36
C ARG A 104 30.53 4.38 3.97
N ARG A 105 29.45 5.02 3.50
CA ARG A 105 28.05 4.74 3.92
C ARG A 105 27.52 3.49 3.24
N LEU A 106 27.67 3.37 1.91
CA LEU A 106 27.34 2.11 1.23
C LEU A 106 28.19 0.98 1.83
N ALA A 107 27.53 0.10 2.57
CA ALA A 107 28.13 -1.09 3.12
C ALA A 107 28.39 -2.11 2.01
N ARG A 108 28.82 -3.32 2.37
CA ARG A 108 28.86 -4.42 1.41
C ARG A 108 27.43 -4.72 0.96
N ASN A 109 27.17 -4.61 -0.34
CA ASN A 109 25.85 -4.73 -0.95
C ASN A 109 24.90 -3.57 -0.59
N GLY A 110 25.44 -2.37 -0.30
CA GLY A 110 24.65 -1.13 -0.24
C GLY A 110 24.42 -0.53 -1.62
N ASP A 111 23.21 -0.03 -1.86
CA ASP A 111 22.69 0.36 -3.18
C ASP A 111 22.46 1.88 -3.33
N LEU A 112 22.37 2.35 -4.58
CA LEU A 112 21.97 3.73 -4.92
C LEU A 112 20.72 3.72 -5.80
N LEU A 113 19.60 4.18 -5.25
CA LEU A 113 18.28 4.15 -5.89
C LEU A 113 17.78 5.57 -6.11
N ASP A 114 17.66 5.95 -7.38
CA ASP A 114 17.20 7.26 -7.80
C ASP A 114 15.88 7.09 -8.56
N PRO A 115 14.71 7.15 -7.90
CA PRO A 115 13.42 6.95 -8.56
C PRO A 115 13.14 8.00 -9.65
N GLY A 116 13.86 9.12 -9.69
CA GLY A 116 13.50 10.22 -10.57
C GLY A 116 12.21 10.92 -10.12
N GLY A 117 11.45 11.45 -11.08
CA GLY A 117 10.27 12.28 -10.82
C GLY A 117 8.96 11.63 -11.24
N GLY A 118 7.96 11.67 -10.35
CA GLY A 118 6.61 11.14 -10.53
C GLY A 118 6.18 10.29 -9.34
N ASN A 119 5.30 9.31 -9.54
CA ASN A 119 4.78 8.48 -8.44
C ASN A 119 5.38 7.07 -8.50
N ASN A 120 6.48 6.87 -7.76
CA ASN A 120 7.33 5.69 -7.87
C ASN A 120 7.20 4.76 -6.67
N THR A 121 7.45 3.47 -6.87
CA THR A 121 7.71 2.53 -5.77
C THR A 121 9.18 2.13 -5.73
N VAL A 122 9.80 2.17 -4.54
CA VAL A 122 11.19 1.80 -4.31
C VAL A 122 11.32 0.75 -3.20
N ILE A 123 12.00 -0.36 -3.50
CA ILE A 123 12.28 -1.44 -2.56
C ILE A 123 13.80 -1.67 -2.49
N GLY A 124 14.39 -1.23 -1.38
CA GLY A 124 15.81 -1.41 -1.03
C GLY A 124 16.15 -2.84 -0.59
N SER A 125 17.43 -3.08 -0.27
CA SER A 125 17.95 -4.42 -0.07
C SER A 125 18.17 -4.76 1.42
N LYS A 126 19.39 -5.18 1.78
CA LYS A 126 19.89 -5.36 3.16
C LYS A 126 21.28 -4.76 3.34
N GLY A 127 21.70 -3.92 2.39
CA GLY A 127 22.89 -3.10 2.51
C GLY A 127 22.66 -1.90 3.42
N ASP A 128 23.60 -0.95 3.41
CA ASP A 128 23.33 0.39 3.95
C ASP A 128 23.07 1.29 2.73
N ASP A 129 21.81 1.48 2.36
CA ASP A 129 21.38 1.99 1.05
C ASP A 129 21.20 3.52 1.02
N VAL A 130 21.21 4.11 -0.17
CA VAL A 130 20.92 5.54 -0.41
C VAL A 130 19.81 5.67 -1.46
N ILE A 131 18.68 6.24 -1.05
CA ILE A 131 17.51 6.48 -1.91
C ILE A 131 17.35 7.99 -2.14
N VAL A 132 17.30 8.43 -3.40
CA VAL A 132 17.31 9.84 -3.79
C VAL A 132 15.87 10.33 -4.03
N GLY A 133 15.11 10.48 -2.94
CA GLY A 133 13.70 10.90 -2.95
C GLY A 133 13.50 12.40 -3.23
N THR A 134 14.03 12.90 -4.35
CA THR A 134 14.12 14.35 -4.65
C THR A 134 13.60 14.78 -6.02
N GLY A 135 13.14 13.87 -6.88
CA GLY A 135 12.72 14.20 -8.26
C GLY A 135 11.31 14.78 -8.42
N GLY A 136 10.55 14.88 -7.33
CA GLY A 136 9.16 15.37 -7.33
C GLY A 136 8.11 14.25 -7.41
N GLY A 137 6.91 14.51 -6.90
CA GLY A 137 5.82 13.52 -6.83
C GLY A 137 5.81 12.72 -5.53
N LEU A 138 5.11 11.58 -5.50
CA LEU A 138 4.93 10.72 -4.32
C LEU A 138 5.65 9.38 -4.47
N ASN A 139 6.74 9.19 -3.73
CA ASN A 139 7.43 7.91 -3.65
C ASN A 139 6.86 7.04 -2.51
N THR A 140 6.56 5.78 -2.81
CA THR A 140 6.29 4.73 -1.82
C THR A 140 7.57 3.90 -1.62
N ILE A 141 8.08 3.84 -0.38
CA ILE A 141 9.43 3.35 -0.11
C ILE A 141 9.43 2.29 1.00
N THR A 142 10.08 1.16 0.71
CA THR A 142 10.58 0.21 1.71
C THR A 142 12.10 0.23 1.63
N VAL A 143 12.76 0.72 2.68
CA VAL A 143 14.23 0.89 2.70
C VAL A 143 14.98 -0.43 2.91
N GLY A 144 14.33 -1.43 3.50
CA GLY A 144 14.91 -2.74 3.76
C GLY A 144 15.79 -2.80 5.00
N GLY A 145 16.73 -3.75 5.03
CA GLY A 145 17.66 -3.90 6.15
C GLY A 145 18.78 -2.86 6.14
N GLY A 146 19.53 -2.74 7.25
CA GLY A 146 20.79 -2.00 7.31
C GLY A 146 20.73 -0.66 8.05
N LYS A 147 21.26 0.40 7.41
CA LYS A 147 21.31 1.79 7.92
C LYS A 147 21.07 2.77 6.79
N ASN A 148 19.80 2.91 6.43
CA ASN A 148 19.44 3.48 5.14
C ASN A 148 19.38 5.00 5.19
N THR A 149 19.64 5.62 4.04
CA THR A 149 19.59 7.06 3.86
C THR A 149 18.58 7.43 2.80
N VAL A 150 17.46 8.05 3.18
CA VAL A 150 16.52 8.63 2.20
C VAL A 150 16.80 10.14 2.11
N VAL A 151 17.17 10.59 0.91
CA VAL A 151 17.33 12.01 0.61
C VAL A 151 15.96 12.63 0.40
N LEU A 152 15.70 13.75 1.06
CA LEU A 152 14.46 14.52 0.92
C LEU A 152 14.77 15.78 0.12
N GLY A 153 13.94 16.07 -0.89
CA GLY A 153 14.01 17.26 -1.73
C GLY A 153 12.68 17.99 -1.77
N LYS A 154 12.71 19.30 -2.05
CA LYS A 154 11.62 20.23 -1.75
C LYS A 154 10.24 19.85 -2.29
N GLU A 155 10.16 19.36 -3.53
CA GLU A 155 8.90 19.12 -4.25
C GLU A 155 8.46 17.64 -4.21
N THR A 156 9.09 16.80 -3.38
CA THR A 156 8.83 15.35 -3.32
C THR A 156 8.22 14.97 -1.97
N THR A 157 7.29 14.03 -1.97
CA THR A 157 6.79 13.36 -0.76
C THR A 157 7.26 11.92 -0.75
N ASN A 158 7.80 11.47 0.39
CA ASN A 158 8.32 10.11 0.55
C ASN A 158 7.53 9.38 1.65
N ARG A 159 6.60 8.50 1.28
CA ARG A 159 5.90 7.59 2.20
C ARG A 159 6.82 6.39 2.44
N ILE A 160 7.32 6.21 3.67
CA ILE A 160 8.29 5.16 4.01
C ILE A 160 7.63 4.16 4.97
N PHE A 161 7.63 2.87 4.65
CA PHE A 161 6.92 1.84 5.44
C PHE A 161 7.71 1.29 6.64
N ASP A 162 9.04 1.21 6.54
CA ASP A 162 9.91 0.46 7.46
C ASP A 162 11.07 1.29 8.05
N PHE A 163 11.00 2.62 7.95
CA PHE A 163 12.02 3.53 8.46
C PHE A 163 12.32 3.24 9.94
N ASN A 164 13.56 2.89 10.26
CA ASN A 164 13.96 2.48 11.60
C ASN A 164 14.67 3.63 12.33
N PRO A 165 14.05 4.27 13.35
CA PRO A 165 14.61 5.42 14.06
C PRO A 165 15.92 5.12 14.81
N ARG A 166 16.34 3.86 14.93
CA ARG A 166 17.59 3.45 15.61
C ARG A 166 18.80 3.42 14.67
N SER A 167 18.59 3.29 13.36
CA SER A 167 19.64 3.12 12.34
C SER A 167 19.62 4.18 11.26
N ASP A 168 18.43 4.63 10.85
CA ASP A 168 18.24 5.25 9.54
C ASP A 168 18.22 6.77 9.60
N VAL A 169 18.48 7.39 8.45
CA VAL A 169 18.76 8.81 8.31
C VAL A 169 17.96 9.41 7.17
N LEU A 170 17.25 10.49 7.45
CA LEU A 170 16.72 11.39 6.44
C LEU A 170 17.77 12.46 6.14
N ALA A 171 18.06 12.67 4.86
CA ALA A 171 19.09 13.58 4.39
C ALA A 171 18.46 14.75 3.63
N PHE A 172 18.41 15.93 4.24
CA PHE A 172 17.92 17.13 3.56
C PHE A 172 18.90 17.55 2.47
N SER A 173 18.41 17.73 1.24
CA SER A 173 19.17 18.34 0.16
C SER A 173 19.59 19.79 0.49
N GLU A 174 20.52 20.35 -0.28
CA GLU A 174 21.13 21.66 0.02
C GLU A 174 20.23 22.86 -0.30
N ASP A 175 19.13 22.66 -1.05
CA ASP A 175 18.06 23.62 -1.29
C ASP A 175 17.03 23.69 -0.14
N LEU A 176 17.00 22.69 0.76
CA LEU A 176 16.13 22.69 1.94
C LEU A 176 16.74 23.49 3.10
N SER A 177 16.01 24.51 3.57
CA SER A 177 16.35 25.29 4.75
C SER A 177 16.02 24.52 6.03
N LEU A 178 17.03 24.14 6.82
CA LEU A 178 16.82 23.44 8.11
C LEU A 178 16.01 24.26 9.12
N ASP A 179 16.02 25.60 9.02
CA ASP A 179 15.19 26.47 9.84
C ASP A 179 13.70 26.37 9.48
N ASN A 180 13.35 25.90 8.28
CA ASN A 180 11.97 25.68 7.85
C ASN A 180 11.42 24.28 8.19
N ILE A 181 12.28 23.31 8.47
CA ILE A 181 11.83 21.94 8.69
C ILE A 181 11.11 21.80 10.04
N VAL A 182 9.90 21.26 9.98
CA VAL A 182 9.11 20.82 11.13
C VAL A 182 9.09 19.29 11.17
N ILE A 183 9.18 18.73 12.37
CA ILE A 183 8.89 17.33 12.65
C ILE A 183 7.59 17.31 13.45
N ALA A 184 6.66 16.42 13.12
CA ALA A 184 5.39 16.29 13.82
C ALA A 184 4.92 14.83 13.91
N GLN A 185 3.93 14.55 14.77
CA GLN A 185 3.03 13.41 14.58
C GLN A 185 1.81 13.89 13.78
N GLY A 186 1.24 13.04 12.92
CA GLY A 186 -0.11 13.29 12.38
C GLY A 186 -1.18 13.32 13.48
N LYS A 187 -2.41 13.72 13.11
CA LYS A 187 -3.60 13.69 13.99
C LYS A 187 -4.82 13.08 13.33
N ASN A 188 -4.71 12.67 12.08
CA ASN A 188 -5.85 12.19 11.31
C ASN A 188 -6.16 10.74 11.74
N PRO A 189 -7.32 10.46 12.38
CA PRO A 189 -7.64 9.12 12.89
C PRO A 189 -8.11 8.17 11.77
N THR A 190 -7.96 8.56 10.50
CA THR A 190 -8.34 7.73 9.35
C THR A 190 -7.55 6.42 9.33
N LYS A 191 -8.30 5.35 9.03
CA LYS A 191 -7.87 3.97 9.19
C LYS A 191 -6.60 3.59 8.42
N GLY A 192 -5.77 2.78 9.06
CA GLY A 192 -4.58 2.17 8.49
C GLY A 192 -4.89 1.38 7.22
N GLY A 193 -4.15 1.63 6.15
CA GLY A 193 -4.36 1.09 4.80
C GLY A 193 -3.24 1.56 3.88
N ILE A 194 -3.02 0.91 2.73
CA ILE A 194 -1.94 1.35 1.84
C ILE A 194 -2.17 2.77 1.28
N ASP A 195 -3.45 3.12 1.13
CA ASP A 195 -3.92 4.41 0.65
C ASP A 195 -3.99 5.48 1.76
N GLN A 196 -3.71 5.14 3.02
CA GLN A 196 -3.97 6.00 4.21
C GLN A 196 -3.46 7.44 4.06
N PRO A 197 -4.17 8.44 4.63
CA PRO A 197 -3.69 9.82 4.63
C PRO A 197 -2.27 9.93 5.16
N LEU A 198 -1.45 10.74 4.49
CA LEU A 198 -0.06 10.96 4.88
C LEU A 198 0.03 11.49 6.32
N ASP A 199 -0.92 12.30 6.76
CA ASP A 199 -1.04 12.87 8.10
C ASP A 199 -1.85 12.03 9.11
N SER A 200 -2.04 10.73 8.85
CA SER A 200 -2.56 9.75 9.82
C SER A 200 -1.83 9.86 11.17
N GLU A 201 -2.56 9.72 12.28
CA GLU A 201 -1.98 9.76 13.64
C GLU A 201 -0.90 8.67 13.86
N ASN A 202 -0.92 7.60 13.06
CA ASN A 202 0.10 6.57 13.04
C ASN A 202 1.45 7.05 12.46
N ASN A 203 1.50 8.17 11.74
CA ASN A 203 2.67 8.59 10.96
C ASN A 203 3.44 9.75 11.63
N ALA A 204 4.77 9.64 11.66
CA ALA A 204 5.63 10.79 11.90
C ALA A 204 5.90 11.54 10.59
N LEU A 205 5.78 12.87 10.63
CA LEU A 205 5.83 13.74 9.47
C LEU A 205 7.07 14.63 9.49
N ILE A 206 7.67 14.83 8.32
CA ILE A 206 8.71 15.82 8.06
C ILE A 206 8.15 16.83 7.05
N ILE A 207 8.04 18.09 7.44
CA ILE A 207 7.27 19.13 6.72
C ILE A 207 8.16 20.35 6.46
N ASP A 208 8.11 20.94 5.26
CA ASP A 208 8.61 22.31 5.02
C ASP A 208 7.52 23.31 5.45
N LYS A 209 7.76 24.03 6.54
CA LYS A 209 6.79 24.96 7.12
C LYS A 209 6.51 26.22 6.28
N GLU A 210 7.30 26.47 5.23
CA GLU A 210 7.08 27.61 4.32
C GLU A 210 6.05 27.27 3.22
N THR A 211 5.93 25.98 2.87
CA THR A 211 5.03 25.47 1.82
C THR A 211 3.93 24.54 2.36
N GLU A 212 3.97 24.20 3.66
CA GLU A 212 3.17 23.15 4.31
C GLU A 212 3.31 21.75 3.65
N HIS A 213 4.34 21.57 2.81
CA HIS A 213 4.58 20.33 2.05
C HIS A 213 5.22 19.23 2.89
N ILE A 214 4.68 18.01 2.79
CA ILE A 214 5.15 16.82 3.47
C ILE A 214 6.31 16.22 2.66
N LEU A 215 7.53 16.43 3.14
CA LEU A 215 8.76 15.88 2.55
C LEU A 215 8.86 14.36 2.77
N ALA A 216 8.41 13.89 3.94
CA ALA A 216 8.29 12.46 4.26
C ALA A 216 7.17 12.18 5.26
N ALA A 217 6.50 11.04 5.06
CA ALA A 217 5.58 10.42 6.01
C ALA A 217 6.14 9.05 6.41
N LEU A 218 6.46 8.87 7.69
CA LEU A 218 7.10 7.68 8.25
C LEU A 218 6.01 6.80 8.88
N THR A 219 5.63 5.76 8.16
CA THR A 219 4.46 4.91 8.46
C THR A 219 4.66 4.17 9.78
N PHE A 220 3.70 4.28 10.70
CA PHE A 220 3.75 3.66 12.04
C PHE A 220 4.97 4.06 12.92
N VAL A 221 5.68 5.14 12.55
CA VAL A 221 6.77 5.71 13.35
C VAL A 221 6.20 6.76 14.28
N ASN A 222 6.47 6.63 15.58
CA ASN A 222 6.19 7.68 16.54
C ASN A 222 7.29 8.76 16.51
N ALA A 223 6.91 10.03 16.35
CA ALA A 223 7.82 11.17 16.19
C ALA A 223 8.68 11.45 17.43
N ASP A 224 8.26 11.06 18.64
CA ASP A 224 9.09 11.18 19.86
C ASP A 224 10.23 10.14 19.89
N SER A 225 10.24 9.16 18.98
CA SER A 225 11.37 8.23 18.78
C SER A 225 12.48 8.80 17.88
N LEU A 226 12.18 9.86 17.13
CA LEU A 226 13.12 10.57 16.28
C LEU A 226 14.04 11.49 17.11
N SER A 227 15.23 11.74 16.60
CA SER A 227 16.16 12.72 17.20
C SER A 227 17.12 13.24 16.14
N VAL A 228 17.95 14.23 16.48
CA VAL A 228 18.95 14.81 15.57
C VAL A 228 19.95 13.79 14.97
N ARG A 229 20.04 12.55 15.49
CA ARG A 229 20.83 11.47 14.86
C ARG A 229 20.23 10.99 13.53
N ASN A 230 18.92 11.11 13.38
CA ASN A 230 18.13 10.63 12.22
C ASN A 230 18.12 11.65 11.09
N PHE A 231 18.85 12.76 11.23
CA PHE A 231 18.86 13.87 10.29
C PHE A 231 20.29 14.21 9.88
N SER A 232 20.52 14.35 8.58
CA SER A 232 21.74 14.92 8.01
C SER A 232 21.37 15.94 6.93
N GLN A 233 22.30 16.80 6.53
CA GLN A 233 22.17 17.57 5.29
C GLN A 233 23.13 16.95 4.25
N VAL A 234 22.86 17.13 2.96
CA VAL A 234 23.68 16.60 1.86
C VAL A 234 23.76 17.59 0.71
N SER A 235 24.95 17.71 0.11
CA SER A 235 25.16 18.51 -1.10
C SER A 235 24.97 17.68 -2.38
N SER A 236 24.61 18.32 -3.49
CA SER A 236 24.55 17.65 -4.80
C SER A 236 25.92 17.08 -5.19
N GLU A 237 27.01 17.75 -4.81
CA GLU A 237 28.38 17.24 -5.01
C GLU A 237 28.61 15.92 -4.28
N ALA A 238 28.07 15.73 -3.06
CA ALA A 238 28.23 14.49 -2.29
C ALA A 238 27.48 13.32 -2.94
N LEU A 239 26.29 13.58 -3.50
CA LEU A 239 25.48 12.60 -4.23
C LEU A 239 26.11 12.27 -5.60
N GLN A 240 26.56 13.28 -6.36
CA GLN A 240 27.29 13.08 -7.61
C GLN A 240 28.59 12.27 -7.39
N ASN A 241 29.38 12.60 -6.36
CA ASN A 241 30.56 11.81 -5.99
C ASN A 241 30.19 10.35 -5.65
N LEU A 242 29.03 10.08 -5.04
CA LEU A 242 28.55 8.72 -4.80
C LEU A 242 28.19 8.01 -6.13
N ALA A 243 27.44 8.68 -6.98
CA ALA A 243 26.97 8.17 -8.27
C ALA A 243 28.11 7.88 -9.27
N GLU A 244 29.23 8.63 -9.19
CA GLU A 244 30.41 8.49 -10.05
C GLU A 244 31.52 7.59 -9.47
N SER A 245 31.72 7.58 -8.14
CA SER A 245 32.81 6.82 -7.49
C SER A 245 32.36 5.55 -6.76
N GLY A 246 31.05 5.35 -6.64
CA GLY A 246 30.44 4.13 -6.10
C GLY A 246 30.82 2.90 -6.94
N LYS A 247 31.07 1.78 -6.25
CA LYS A 247 31.45 0.51 -6.89
C LYS A 247 30.24 -0.40 -7.03
N PHE A 248 29.32 0.04 -7.87
CA PHE A 248 28.17 -0.75 -8.28
C PHE A 248 28.60 -1.87 -9.24
N GLU A 249 27.97 -3.04 -9.15
CA GLU A 249 28.18 -4.13 -10.11
C GLU A 249 27.23 -3.97 -11.30
N THR A 250 25.95 -3.67 -11.04
CA THR A 250 24.97 -3.32 -12.06
C THR A 250 24.70 -1.81 -12.05
N THR A 251 24.43 -1.24 -13.20
CA THR A 251 23.85 0.10 -13.32
C THR A 251 22.75 0.04 -14.36
N LEU A 252 21.50 0.29 -13.95
CA LEU A 252 20.33 0.34 -14.81
C LEU A 252 19.75 1.75 -14.79
N GLN A 253 19.24 2.19 -15.93
CA GLN A 253 18.57 3.47 -16.10
C GLN A 253 17.36 3.29 -17.03
N ALA A 254 16.20 3.82 -16.63
CA ALA A 254 14.98 3.86 -17.43
C ALA A 254 14.87 5.17 -18.25
N GLY A 255 13.72 5.40 -18.88
CA GLY A 255 13.52 6.52 -19.82
C GLY A 255 12.60 7.62 -19.28
N ASP A 256 11.79 8.16 -20.19
CA ASP A 256 10.58 8.91 -19.86
C ASP A 256 9.41 7.93 -20.05
N GLY A 257 8.83 7.42 -18.96
CA GLY A 257 7.98 6.24 -18.99
C GLY A 257 7.59 5.73 -17.60
N GLY A 258 7.14 4.47 -17.53
CA GLY A 258 6.76 3.82 -16.28
C GLY A 258 7.36 2.42 -16.30
N GLU A 259 8.60 2.32 -15.86
CA GLU A 259 9.45 1.16 -16.05
C GLU A 259 9.71 0.38 -14.75
N GLN A 260 9.83 -0.94 -14.86
CA GLN A 260 10.31 -1.79 -13.78
C GLN A 260 11.83 -2.01 -13.88
N LEU A 261 12.57 -1.61 -12.84
CA LEU A 261 14.01 -1.81 -12.72
C LEU A 261 14.29 -2.83 -11.62
N THR A 262 14.76 -4.03 -12.00
CA THR A 262 15.19 -5.07 -11.06
C THR A 262 16.71 -5.15 -11.03
N GLY A 263 17.30 -4.88 -9.86
CA GLY A 263 18.72 -5.06 -9.57
C GLY A 263 19.10 -6.52 -9.25
N THR A 264 20.09 -6.69 -8.39
CA THR A 264 20.67 -7.99 -8.00
C THR A 264 20.84 -8.09 -6.49
N ARG A 265 21.53 -9.13 -5.99
CA ARG A 265 21.93 -9.26 -4.56
C ARG A 265 23.32 -8.64 -4.27
N LYS A 266 23.73 -7.65 -5.04
CA LYS A 266 25.01 -6.92 -4.92
C LYS A 266 24.73 -5.42 -4.92
N SER A 267 25.73 -4.62 -4.56
CA SER A 267 25.67 -3.16 -4.69
C SER A 267 25.36 -2.77 -6.13
N ASP A 268 24.21 -2.18 -6.37
CA ASP A 268 23.72 -1.77 -7.68
C ASP A 268 23.30 -0.29 -7.68
N ARG A 269 23.23 0.29 -8.87
CA ARG A 269 22.66 1.62 -9.09
C ARG A 269 21.44 1.50 -10.00
N LEU A 270 20.27 1.89 -9.50
CA LEU A 270 19.04 1.98 -10.29
C LEU A 270 18.65 3.45 -10.41
N THR A 271 18.33 3.90 -11.62
CA THR A 271 17.75 5.21 -11.88
C THR A 271 16.46 5.02 -12.70
N GLY A 272 15.33 5.52 -12.21
CA GLY A 272 14.08 5.58 -12.96
C GLY A 272 14.18 6.61 -14.09
N GLY A 273 13.36 7.65 -14.03
CA GLY A 273 13.52 8.81 -14.91
C GLY A 273 12.41 9.84 -14.71
N ASN A 274 11.46 9.86 -15.64
CA ASN A 274 10.23 10.64 -15.51
C ASN A 274 9.00 9.75 -15.70
N GLY A 275 8.27 9.50 -14.62
CA GLY A 275 6.96 8.85 -14.61
C GLY A 275 6.73 8.02 -13.35
N ASN A 276 6.15 6.82 -13.49
CA ASN A 276 5.79 5.97 -12.36
C ASN A 276 6.60 4.67 -12.41
N ASP A 277 7.85 4.74 -11.94
CA ASP A 277 8.80 3.64 -11.99
C ASP A 277 8.70 2.71 -10.76
N PHE A 278 9.02 1.43 -10.96
CA PHE A 278 9.16 0.44 -9.90
C PHE A 278 10.62 -0.02 -9.78
N LEU A 279 11.35 0.53 -8.81
CA LEU A 279 12.74 0.19 -8.52
C LEU A 279 12.80 -0.88 -7.42
N TYR A 280 13.46 -2.00 -7.69
CA TYR A 280 13.64 -3.10 -6.74
C TYR A 280 15.05 -3.68 -6.79
N VAL A 281 15.73 -3.81 -5.65
CA VAL A 281 17.03 -4.52 -5.54
C VAL A 281 16.92 -5.84 -4.79
N GLY A 282 17.29 -6.93 -5.45
CA GLY A 282 17.39 -8.26 -4.84
C GLY A 282 17.38 -9.39 -5.87
N ASP A 283 16.51 -10.38 -5.67
CA ASP A 283 16.19 -11.42 -6.63
C ASP A 283 14.68 -11.53 -6.84
N ASP A 284 14.26 -12.00 -8.00
CA ASP A 284 12.85 -11.98 -8.43
C ASP A 284 11.89 -12.85 -7.58
N GLY A 285 12.38 -13.56 -6.55
CA GLY A 285 11.60 -14.39 -5.63
C GLY A 285 12.01 -14.20 -4.16
N PHE A 286 11.11 -13.65 -3.36
CA PHE A 286 11.25 -13.50 -1.91
C PHE A 286 10.71 -14.72 -1.17
N ARG A 287 11.49 -15.28 -0.24
CA ARG A 287 11.01 -16.33 0.68
C ARG A 287 10.95 -15.87 2.10
N PHE A 288 9.76 -15.97 2.68
CA PHE A 288 9.49 -15.56 4.04
C PHE A 288 9.91 -16.67 5.03
N GLY A 289 9.98 -16.32 6.31
CA GLY A 289 9.97 -17.34 7.36
C GLY A 289 8.68 -18.18 7.28
N LYS A 290 8.63 -19.32 7.96
CA LYS A 290 7.33 -19.96 8.20
C LYS A 290 6.54 -19.07 9.16
N ALA A 291 5.63 -18.28 8.61
CA ALA A 291 4.76 -17.38 9.36
C ALA A 291 3.85 -18.20 10.28
N ARG A 292 3.55 -17.65 11.46
CA ARG A 292 2.75 -18.30 12.50
C ARG A 292 1.85 -17.30 13.17
N GLY A 293 0.72 -17.81 13.66
CA GLY A 293 -0.11 -17.14 14.64
C GLY A 293 -0.43 -18.10 15.81
N ASN A 294 -0.38 -17.59 17.03
CA ASN A 294 -0.68 -18.28 18.28
C ASN A 294 -1.62 -17.51 19.23
N GLY A 295 -2.44 -16.57 18.73
CA GLY A 295 -3.67 -16.11 19.37
C GLY A 295 -3.47 -15.17 20.57
N PRO A 296 -3.52 -15.66 21.83
CA PRO A 296 -3.42 -14.83 23.04
C PRO A 296 -2.26 -13.85 23.18
N GLY A 297 -1.22 -13.95 22.34
CA GLY A 297 -0.02 -13.10 22.41
C GLY A 297 0.06 -11.97 21.37
N GLU A 298 -0.79 -11.95 20.34
CA GLU A 298 -0.49 -11.24 19.08
C GLU A 298 -1.42 -10.07 18.78
N PHE A 299 -2.60 -10.03 19.40
CA PHE A 299 -3.55 -8.92 19.26
C PHE A 299 -3.38 -7.85 20.34
N PRO A 300 -3.68 -6.57 20.04
CA PRO A 300 -3.92 -5.56 21.08
C PRO A 300 -5.11 -5.92 21.99
N PHE A 301 -5.99 -6.82 21.54
CA PHE A 301 -7.07 -7.44 22.31
C PHE A 301 -6.66 -8.86 22.75
N PRO A 302 -6.32 -9.12 24.02
CA PRO A 302 -5.94 -10.45 24.47
C PRO A 302 -7.11 -11.45 24.36
N ASN A 303 -6.99 -12.44 23.49
CA ASN A 303 -7.91 -13.59 23.45
C ASN A 303 -7.35 -14.77 24.27
N ASN A 304 -8.09 -15.88 24.36
CA ASN A 304 -7.72 -17.08 25.10
C ASN A 304 -7.66 -18.36 24.24
N SER A 305 -7.66 -18.22 22.91
CA SER A 305 -7.81 -19.37 22.01
C SER A 305 -6.57 -20.28 22.01
N PRO A 306 -6.74 -21.62 21.96
CA PRO A 306 -5.67 -22.58 21.66
C PRO A 306 -5.39 -22.72 20.15
N GLY A 307 -6.05 -21.92 19.31
CA GLY A 307 -5.93 -21.88 17.86
C GLY A 307 -4.52 -21.50 17.40
N VAL A 308 -3.99 -22.25 16.45
CA VAL A 308 -2.69 -22.00 15.84
C VAL A 308 -2.77 -22.05 14.32
N THR A 309 -2.14 -21.08 13.66
CA THR A 309 -1.95 -21.07 12.21
C THR A 309 -0.48 -21.18 11.87
N GLU A 310 -0.14 -21.91 10.80
CA GLU A 310 1.16 -21.80 10.16
C GLU A 310 1.00 -21.60 8.65
N MET A 311 1.77 -20.67 8.07
CA MET A 311 1.78 -20.34 6.65
C MET A 311 3.20 -20.36 6.07
N ASN A 312 3.30 -20.65 4.78
CA ASN A 312 4.50 -20.44 3.98
C ASN A 312 4.12 -19.42 2.88
N LEU A 313 5.00 -18.45 2.63
CA LEU A 313 4.79 -17.39 1.64
C LEU A 313 5.99 -17.33 0.67
N ASP A 314 5.70 -17.16 -0.62
CA ASP A 314 6.66 -16.99 -1.72
C ASP A 314 6.10 -15.87 -2.61
N LEU A 315 6.73 -14.68 -2.61
CA LEU A 315 6.40 -13.60 -3.54
C LEU A 315 7.37 -13.69 -4.71
N LYS A 316 6.86 -13.95 -5.92
CA LYS A 316 7.70 -14.05 -7.12
C LYS A 316 7.06 -13.34 -8.31
N GLY A 317 7.78 -12.36 -8.86
CA GLY A 317 7.35 -11.58 -10.03
C GLY A 317 5.97 -10.94 -9.84
N GLY A 318 5.80 -10.14 -8.79
CA GLY A 318 4.51 -9.52 -8.41
C GLY A 318 3.52 -10.46 -7.71
N VAL A 319 3.55 -11.76 -8.02
CA VAL A 319 2.55 -12.71 -7.50
C VAL A 319 2.94 -13.28 -6.14
N LEU A 320 2.18 -12.93 -5.09
CA LEU A 320 2.27 -13.51 -3.75
C LEU A 320 1.50 -14.83 -3.69
N ARG A 321 2.19 -15.92 -3.35
CA ARG A 321 1.59 -17.23 -3.09
C ARG A 321 1.69 -17.59 -1.62
N VAL A 322 0.57 -18.00 -1.04
CA VAL A 322 0.44 -18.38 0.38
C VAL A 322 -0.18 -19.77 0.49
N GLN A 323 0.45 -20.65 1.28
CA GLN A 323 -0.08 -21.98 1.59
C GLN A 323 0.13 -22.28 3.08
N GLY A 324 -0.96 -22.54 3.79
CA GLY A 324 -0.96 -22.75 5.24
C GLY A 324 -2.10 -23.60 5.77
N SER A 325 -2.14 -23.72 7.10
CA SER A 325 -3.18 -24.47 7.82
C SER A 325 -3.45 -23.86 9.19
N TYR A 326 -4.72 -23.82 9.58
CA TYR A 326 -5.17 -23.48 10.94
C TYR A 326 -5.61 -24.75 11.68
N LYS A 327 -5.48 -24.79 13.01
CA LYS A 327 -5.81 -25.95 13.87
C LYS A 327 -6.20 -25.53 15.29
N ASN A 328 -7.06 -26.34 15.92
CA ASN A 328 -7.56 -26.16 17.30
C ASN A 328 -8.39 -24.88 17.53
N PHE A 329 -8.97 -24.29 16.48
CA PHE A 329 -9.79 -23.09 16.62
C PHE A 329 -11.08 -23.37 17.41
N GLU A 330 -11.65 -22.35 18.03
CA GLU A 330 -12.80 -22.53 18.92
C GLU A 330 -14.14 -22.55 18.17
N GLY A 331 -14.21 -21.87 17.01
CA GLY A 331 -15.33 -21.93 16.06
C GLY A 331 -14.88 -22.00 14.59
N LEU A 332 -15.86 -22.10 13.68
CA LEU A 332 -15.62 -22.07 12.23
C LEU A 332 -15.09 -20.70 11.79
N PRO A 333 -14.15 -20.61 10.83
CA PRO A 333 -13.78 -19.33 10.21
C PRO A 333 -15.01 -18.63 9.60
N LEU A 334 -15.19 -17.34 9.86
CA LEU A 334 -16.33 -16.58 9.34
C LEU A 334 -16.40 -16.63 7.80
N PHE A 335 -17.61 -16.50 7.25
CA PHE A 335 -17.97 -16.53 5.82
C PHE A 335 -17.54 -17.77 5.02
N SER A 336 -16.71 -18.64 5.61
CA SER A 336 -16.23 -19.89 5.04
C SER A 336 -17.34 -20.94 5.15
N ASP A 337 -17.59 -21.66 4.06
CA ASP A 337 -18.70 -22.63 3.94
C ASP A 337 -20.09 -22.05 4.33
N GLY A 338 -20.26 -20.73 4.18
CA GLY A 338 -21.53 -20.02 4.44
C GLY A 338 -21.77 -19.56 5.88
N ALA A 339 -20.75 -19.59 6.76
CA ALA A 339 -20.88 -19.15 8.15
C ALA A 339 -21.03 -17.61 8.30
N THR A 340 -22.24 -17.07 8.14
CA THR A 340 -22.53 -15.63 8.20
C THR A 340 -22.96 -15.10 9.58
N GLU A 341 -23.04 -15.96 10.60
CA GLU A 341 -23.51 -15.60 11.95
C GLU A 341 -22.41 -15.80 13.00
N VAL A 342 -22.37 -14.92 14.01
CA VAL A 342 -21.50 -15.05 15.18
C VAL A 342 -22.13 -16.02 16.18
N ASP A 343 -21.30 -16.80 16.87
CA ASP A 343 -21.72 -17.75 17.89
C ASP A 343 -22.31 -17.01 19.12
N PRO A 344 -23.47 -17.42 19.68
CA PRO A 344 -24.06 -16.77 20.86
C PRO A 344 -23.16 -16.76 22.11
N ASP A 345 -22.21 -17.70 22.22
CA ASP A 345 -21.20 -17.77 23.28
C ASP A 345 -19.82 -17.23 22.80
N ALA A 346 -19.78 -16.33 21.81
CA ALA A 346 -18.55 -15.75 21.30
C ALA A 346 -17.81 -14.87 22.32
N VAL A 347 -16.47 -14.92 22.28
CA VAL A 347 -15.58 -14.04 23.04
C VAL A 347 -15.43 -12.74 22.28
N ILE A 348 -16.05 -11.67 22.79
CA ILE A 348 -15.99 -10.33 22.18
C ILE A 348 -15.30 -9.37 23.17
N PRO A 349 -14.01 -9.07 22.97
CA PRO A 349 -13.30 -8.04 23.72
C PRO A 349 -14.00 -6.68 23.66
N ASN A 350 -13.79 -5.87 24.70
CA ASN A 350 -14.24 -4.48 24.83
C ASN A 350 -15.75 -4.19 24.70
N GLY A 351 -16.59 -5.19 24.41
CA GLY A 351 -18.03 -5.01 24.23
C GLY A 351 -18.44 -4.48 22.85
N ALA A 352 -17.63 -4.74 21.83
CA ALA A 352 -18.01 -4.50 20.43
C ALA A 352 -19.31 -5.25 20.06
N ASP A 353 -20.03 -4.75 19.06
CA ASP A 353 -21.23 -5.40 18.55
C ASP A 353 -20.87 -6.50 17.52
N PRO A 354 -21.24 -7.78 17.75
CA PRO A 354 -21.03 -8.85 16.77
C PRO A 354 -21.76 -8.61 15.44
N GLN A 355 -22.87 -7.88 15.42
CA GLN A 355 -23.53 -7.53 14.15
C GLN A 355 -22.73 -6.47 13.40
N ALA A 356 -22.27 -5.41 14.07
CA ALA A 356 -21.38 -4.40 13.48
C ALA A 356 -20.05 -4.98 12.94
N LEU A 357 -19.55 -6.07 13.52
CA LEU A 357 -18.41 -6.84 12.98
C LEU A 357 -18.75 -7.51 11.64
N ILE A 358 -19.86 -8.25 11.57
CA ILE A 358 -20.32 -8.89 10.32
C ILE A 358 -20.65 -7.85 9.24
N GLU A 359 -21.33 -6.76 9.59
CA GLU A 359 -21.59 -5.65 8.68
C GLU A 359 -20.30 -4.95 8.24
N GLY A 360 -19.32 -4.79 9.13
CA GLY A 360 -18.00 -4.24 8.80
C GLY A 360 -17.29 -5.05 7.71
N PHE A 361 -17.40 -6.38 7.74
CA PHE A 361 -16.89 -7.25 6.67
C PHE A 361 -17.69 -7.18 5.37
N LEU A 362 -19.01 -7.07 5.45
CA LEU A 362 -19.88 -6.96 4.27
C LEU A 362 -19.82 -5.57 3.59
N ARG A 363 -19.28 -4.56 4.27
CA ARG A 363 -19.01 -3.21 3.72
C ARG A 363 -17.64 -3.10 3.04
N VAL A 364 -16.72 -4.04 3.25
CA VAL A 364 -15.45 -4.05 2.50
C VAL A 364 -15.77 -4.25 1.01
N PRO A 365 -15.21 -3.44 0.10
CA PRO A 365 -15.33 -3.71 -1.34
C PRO A 365 -14.88 -5.13 -1.69
N GLN A 366 -15.38 -5.66 -2.82
CA GLN A 366 -14.82 -6.91 -3.35
C GLN A 366 -13.30 -6.79 -3.52
N ASP A 367 -12.60 -7.88 -3.23
CA ASP A 367 -11.17 -8.02 -3.55
C ASP A 367 -10.91 -7.56 -4.99
N SER A 368 -9.84 -6.82 -5.24
CA SER A 368 -9.47 -6.37 -6.59
C SER A 368 -9.32 -7.52 -7.59
N GLU A 369 -9.04 -8.74 -7.10
CA GLU A 369 -8.90 -9.97 -7.88
C GLU A 369 -10.16 -10.85 -7.85
N GLY A 370 -11.24 -10.38 -7.20
CA GLY A 370 -12.54 -11.06 -7.15
C GLY A 370 -12.63 -12.26 -6.19
N ASN A 371 -11.67 -12.42 -5.28
CA ASN A 371 -11.73 -13.43 -4.22
C ASN A 371 -12.99 -13.27 -3.36
N PRO A 372 -13.67 -14.36 -2.98
CA PRO A 372 -14.83 -14.30 -2.11
C PRO A 372 -14.43 -13.86 -0.69
N ILE A 373 -15.31 -13.08 -0.05
CA ILE A 373 -15.15 -12.69 1.36
C ILE A 373 -14.98 -13.95 2.21
N SER A 374 -13.92 -13.97 3.01
CA SER A 374 -13.66 -15.02 4.00
C SER A 374 -13.16 -14.41 5.30
N GLY A 375 -13.37 -15.14 6.39
CA GLY A 375 -12.85 -14.81 7.72
C GLY A 375 -11.32 -14.88 7.81
N PHE A 376 -10.60 -15.24 6.73
CA PHE A 376 -9.15 -15.10 6.67
C PHE A 376 -8.74 -14.13 5.56
N HIS A 377 -8.16 -13.01 5.93
CA HIS A 377 -7.75 -11.95 5.00
C HIS A 377 -6.38 -11.36 5.37
N VAL A 378 -5.81 -10.60 4.44
CA VAL A 378 -4.62 -9.76 4.63
C VAL A 378 -5.06 -8.37 5.05
N HIS A 379 -4.44 -7.84 6.10
CA HIS A 379 -4.58 -6.44 6.51
C HIS A 379 -3.28 -5.65 6.30
N PHE A 380 -3.43 -4.32 6.21
CA PHE A 380 -2.35 -3.35 6.37
C PHE A 380 -2.34 -2.79 7.80
N SER A 381 -1.38 -3.23 8.63
CA SER A 381 -0.99 -2.67 9.94
C SER A 381 0.10 -3.54 10.59
N PRO A 382 1.20 -2.99 11.15
CA PRO A 382 2.21 -3.78 11.87
C PRO A 382 1.70 -4.31 13.22
N GLU A 383 2.55 -5.11 13.89
CA GLU A 383 2.26 -5.79 15.16
C GLU A 383 1.83 -4.81 16.26
N GLY A 384 0.76 -5.15 17.00
CA GLY A 384 0.28 -4.38 18.16
C GLY A 384 -0.62 -3.18 17.84
N PHE A 385 -0.78 -2.80 16.57
CA PHE A 385 -1.79 -1.82 16.14
C PHE A 385 -3.13 -2.52 15.87
N ALA A 386 -4.24 -1.84 16.17
CA ALA A 386 -5.61 -2.39 16.12
C ALA A 386 -6.40 -1.99 14.87
N ASP A 387 -5.91 -0.99 14.15
CA ASP A 387 -6.60 -0.28 13.08
C ASP A 387 -6.07 -0.74 11.72
N ALA A 388 -6.93 -1.40 10.94
CA ALA A 388 -6.50 -2.33 9.90
C ALA A 388 -7.55 -2.53 8.79
N THR A 389 -7.34 -1.83 7.67
CA THR A 389 -8.01 -2.10 6.37
C THR A 389 -7.70 -3.50 5.87
N VAL A 390 -8.66 -4.15 5.20
CA VAL A 390 -8.45 -5.41 4.46
C VAL A 390 -8.01 -5.14 3.02
N GLU A 391 -6.93 -5.80 2.57
CA GLU A 391 -6.32 -5.62 1.24
C GLU A 391 -6.51 -6.84 0.31
N ARG A 392 -6.68 -8.06 0.84
CA ARG A 392 -6.94 -9.31 0.08
C ARG A 392 -7.66 -10.36 0.93
N TYR A 393 -8.42 -11.27 0.32
CA TYR A 393 -9.06 -12.42 0.99
C TYR A 393 -8.41 -13.77 0.64
N PHE A 394 -8.12 -14.60 1.64
CA PHE A 394 -7.66 -15.97 1.42
C PHE A 394 -8.83 -16.92 1.14
N THR A 395 -8.58 -17.92 0.30
CA THR A 395 -9.45 -19.10 0.21
C THR A 395 -9.22 -20.00 1.42
N VAL A 396 -10.28 -20.19 2.23
CA VAL A 396 -10.28 -21.08 3.40
C VAL A 396 -10.98 -22.38 3.03
N ASN A 397 -10.34 -23.52 3.33
CA ASN A 397 -10.87 -24.86 3.07
C ASN A 397 -10.92 -25.64 4.41
N PRO A 398 -12.05 -25.63 5.14
CA PRO A 398 -12.20 -26.39 6.38
C PRO A 398 -12.01 -27.90 6.18
N THR A 399 -11.34 -28.56 7.12
CA THR A 399 -11.35 -30.03 7.25
C THR A 399 -12.26 -30.50 8.38
N ASP A 400 -12.49 -29.63 9.37
CA ASP A 400 -13.42 -29.76 10.48
C ASP A 400 -13.73 -28.37 11.05
N GLU A 401 -14.60 -28.28 12.06
CA GLU A 401 -15.00 -27.04 12.72
C GLU A 401 -13.83 -26.21 13.30
N LYS A 402 -12.65 -26.83 13.47
CA LYS A 402 -11.52 -26.28 14.24
C LYS A 402 -10.20 -26.26 13.46
N SER A 403 -10.19 -26.81 12.25
CA SER A 403 -8.98 -27.03 11.46
C SER A 403 -9.27 -26.99 9.96
N GLY A 404 -8.29 -26.58 9.17
CA GLY A 404 -8.42 -26.54 7.72
C GLY A 404 -7.13 -26.12 7.01
N GLN A 405 -7.23 -25.93 5.70
CA GLN A 405 -6.17 -25.38 4.86
C GLN A 405 -6.51 -23.95 4.45
N VAL A 406 -5.47 -23.15 4.18
CA VAL A 406 -5.60 -21.75 3.75
C VAL A 406 -4.68 -21.54 2.56
N THR A 407 -5.21 -20.94 1.49
CA THR A 407 -4.49 -20.70 0.24
C THR A 407 -4.81 -19.33 -0.31
N GLY A 408 -3.80 -18.66 -0.87
CA GLY A 408 -3.96 -17.44 -1.65
C GLY A 408 -2.93 -17.40 -2.77
N GLU A 409 -3.32 -16.84 -3.90
CA GLU A 409 -2.44 -16.47 -5.00
C GLU A 409 -2.93 -15.11 -5.48
N PHE A 410 -2.12 -14.07 -5.30
CA PHE A 410 -2.50 -12.66 -5.47
C PHE A 410 -1.50 -11.93 -6.35
N GLU A 411 -1.94 -11.22 -7.37
CA GLU A 411 -1.13 -10.23 -8.08
C GLU A 411 -1.08 -8.93 -7.27
N LEU A 412 0.11 -8.60 -6.73
CA LEU A 412 0.32 -7.42 -5.92
C LEU A 412 0.89 -6.28 -6.75
N GLU A 413 0.19 -5.14 -6.74
CA GLU A 413 0.73 -3.86 -7.23
C GLU A 413 2.04 -3.51 -6.49
N PRO A 414 2.96 -2.74 -7.11
CA PRO A 414 4.27 -2.43 -6.54
C PRO A 414 4.23 -1.95 -5.09
N GLU A 415 3.28 -1.06 -4.77
CA GLU A 415 3.10 -0.48 -3.45
C GLU A 415 2.77 -1.58 -2.42
N LEU A 416 1.90 -2.54 -2.76
CA LEU A 416 1.55 -3.68 -1.90
C LEU A 416 2.73 -4.66 -1.73
N GLN A 417 3.59 -4.81 -2.74
CA GLN A 417 4.86 -5.54 -2.58
C GLN A 417 5.78 -4.82 -1.59
N ALA A 418 5.90 -3.49 -1.68
CA ALA A 418 6.67 -2.69 -0.72
C ALA A 418 6.10 -2.81 0.70
N ALA A 419 4.78 -2.70 0.87
CA ALA A 419 4.09 -2.87 2.16
C ALA A 419 4.31 -4.26 2.78
N LEU A 420 4.24 -5.33 1.98
CA LEU A 420 4.53 -6.69 2.43
C LEU A 420 5.97 -6.81 2.96
N LEU A 421 6.92 -6.23 2.25
CA LEU A 421 8.35 -6.37 2.53
C LEU A 421 8.85 -5.44 3.64
N GLY A 422 8.17 -4.31 3.84
CA GLY A 422 8.32 -3.43 5.00
C GLY A 422 7.69 -3.99 6.29
N ASN A 423 7.11 -5.21 6.26
CA ASN A 423 6.46 -5.86 7.40
C ASN A 423 5.28 -5.05 7.98
N VAL A 424 4.53 -4.34 7.12
CA VAL A 424 3.27 -3.67 7.48
C VAL A 424 2.02 -4.44 7.01
N LEU A 425 2.17 -5.62 6.40
CA LEU A 425 1.07 -6.55 6.12
C LEU A 425 1.09 -7.79 7.04
N TYR A 426 -0.10 -8.23 7.48
CA TYR A 426 -0.29 -9.47 8.23
C TYR A 426 -1.56 -10.21 7.80
N GLY A 427 -1.63 -11.50 8.10
CA GLY A 427 -2.85 -12.30 7.93
C GLY A 427 -3.66 -12.39 9.22
N ASN A 428 -4.98 -12.33 9.15
CA ASN A 428 -5.86 -12.45 10.31
C ASN A 428 -6.97 -13.47 10.06
N LEU A 429 -7.23 -14.36 11.02
CA LEU A 429 -8.33 -15.33 10.97
C LEU A 429 -9.37 -15.04 12.06
N HIS A 430 -10.56 -14.61 11.66
CA HIS A 430 -11.76 -14.42 12.46
C HIS A 430 -12.66 -15.67 12.44
N SER A 431 -13.15 -16.11 13.60
CA SER A 431 -14.07 -17.25 13.69
C SER A 431 -15.42 -16.86 14.30
N THR A 432 -16.40 -17.75 14.19
CA THR A 432 -17.71 -17.58 14.84
C THR A 432 -17.60 -17.35 16.34
N LYS A 433 -16.59 -17.89 17.03
CA LYS A 433 -16.35 -17.68 18.47
C LYS A 433 -15.38 -16.55 18.81
N HIS A 434 -14.53 -16.12 17.89
CA HIS A 434 -13.58 -15.02 18.07
C HIS A 434 -13.72 -14.03 16.89
N PRO A 435 -14.83 -13.29 16.81
CA PRO A 435 -15.19 -12.51 15.63
C PRO A 435 -14.37 -11.23 15.45
N VAL A 436 -13.55 -10.83 16.42
CA VAL A 436 -12.56 -9.73 16.31
C VAL A 436 -11.17 -10.18 15.82
N GLY A 437 -10.97 -11.49 15.67
CA GLY A 437 -9.67 -12.11 15.36
C GLY A 437 -9.30 -13.17 16.39
N GLU A 438 -9.22 -14.42 15.94
CA GLU A 438 -8.74 -15.53 16.77
C GLU A 438 -7.21 -15.65 16.72
N ASN A 439 -6.59 -15.26 15.60
CA ASN A 439 -5.20 -15.59 15.29
C ASN A 439 -4.58 -14.60 14.29
N ARG A 440 -3.40 -14.05 14.60
CA ARG A 440 -2.69 -13.06 13.78
C ARG A 440 -1.38 -13.66 13.27
N VAL A 441 -1.19 -13.67 11.96
CA VAL A 441 -0.09 -14.35 11.28
C VAL A 441 0.86 -13.33 10.67
N GLU A 442 1.95 -13.05 11.39
CA GLU A 442 2.99 -12.12 10.97
C GLU A 442 3.80 -12.66 9.78
N PHE A 443 3.85 -11.91 8.67
CA PHE A 443 4.56 -12.25 7.44
C PHE A 443 6.07 -11.98 7.55
N ASN A 444 6.67 -12.62 8.56
CA ASN A 444 8.03 -12.46 9.06
C ASN A 444 9.08 -12.29 7.95
N THR A 445 9.77 -11.16 8.00
CA THR A 445 10.62 -10.54 6.96
C THR A 445 11.33 -11.51 6.01
N ALA A 446 11.12 -11.31 4.71
CA ALA A 446 11.68 -12.12 3.65
C ALA A 446 13.20 -12.27 3.69
N ARG A 447 13.69 -13.38 3.14
CA ARG A 447 15.08 -13.57 2.72
C ARG A 447 15.12 -13.65 1.20
N PHE A 448 15.90 -12.75 0.60
CA PHE A 448 16.57 -12.98 -0.68
C PHE A 448 17.21 -14.38 -0.68
N THR A 449 17.10 -15.13 -1.79
CA THR A 449 17.35 -16.59 -1.78
C THR A 449 18.79 -16.98 -2.14
#